data_AF-A0A202DRU3-F1
#
_entry.id   AF-A0A202DRU3-F1
#
_cell.length_a   1.000
_cell.length_b   1.000
_cell.length_c   1.000
_cell.angle_alpha   90.00
_cell.angle_beta   90.00
_cell.angle_gamma   90.00
#
_symmetry.space_group_name_H-M   'P 1'
#
loop_
_entity.id
_entity.type
_entity.pdbx_description
1 polymer ?
#
loop_
_entity_poly.entity_id
_entity_poly.type
_entity_poly.pdbx_seq_one_letter_code
_entity_poly.pdbx_strand_id
1 'polypeptide(L)'
;MPENRKKSRLKEWGPTFLEIAKWVVVIALLWPLRQAHQGPIDFLRVLLGVLLFIIFTGKLFYDTIIMSILKRKRFSKKQDLITLIGMVFIISLVVGLLMLFVGYLMVEFFRMANERES
;
A
#
# COMPACT_ATOMS: atom_id res chain seq x y z
N MET A 1 -39.20 -21.17 -9.64
CA MET A 1 -38.02 -20.58 -10.31
C MET A 1 -37.11 -19.85 -9.31
N PRO A 2 -36.12 -20.51 -8.68
CA PRO A 2 -35.16 -19.86 -7.76
C PRO A 2 -33.69 -19.80 -8.26
N GLU A 3 -33.38 -20.38 -9.42
CA GLU A 3 -31.99 -20.62 -9.85
C GLU A 3 -31.23 -19.35 -10.27
N ASN A 4 -31.95 -18.29 -10.66
CA ASN A 4 -31.33 -17.06 -11.16
C ASN A 4 -30.78 -16.12 -10.06
N ARG A 5 -31.09 -16.35 -8.77
CA ARG A 5 -30.58 -15.51 -7.66
C ARG A 5 -29.16 -15.86 -7.21
N LYS A 6 -28.66 -17.08 -7.47
CA LYS A 6 -27.31 -17.47 -7.04
C LYS A 6 -26.20 -16.88 -7.92
N LYS A 7 -26.48 -16.66 -9.22
CA LYS A 7 -25.50 -16.11 -10.17
C LYS A 7 -25.18 -14.62 -9.93
N SER A 8 -26.10 -13.83 -9.38
CA SER A 8 -25.84 -12.41 -9.11
C SER A 8 -24.88 -12.21 -7.94
N ARG A 9 -25.02 -12.99 -6.87
CA ARG A 9 -24.15 -12.86 -5.67
C ARG A 9 -22.70 -13.27 -5.94
N LEU A 10 -22.45 -14.32 -6.72
CA LEU A 10 -21.07 -14.73 -7.03
C LEU A 10 -20.31 -13.69 -7.88
N LYS A 11 -21.03 -12.93 -8.72
CA LYS A 11 -20.42 -11.91 -9.58
C LYS A 11 -19.99 -10.66 -8.80
N GLU A 12 -20.65 -10.36 -7.69
CA GLU A 12 -20.32 -9.22 -6.81
C GLU A 12 -19.08 -9.48 -5.94
N TRP A 13 -18.75 -10.75 -5.64
CA TRP A 13 -17.63 -11.11 -4.77
C TRP A 13 -16.29 -11.24 -5.50
N GLY A 14 -16.31 -11.48 -6.82
CA GLY A 14 -15.13 -11.53 -7.67
C GLY A 14 -14.17 -10.32 -7.53
N PRO A 15 -14.64 -9.06 -7.61
CA PRO A 15 -13.77 -7.90 -7.44
C PRO A 15 -13.18 -7.79 -6.02
N THR A 16 -13.95 -8.12 -4.98
CA THR A 16 -13.48 -8.10 -3.59
C THR A 16 -12.37 -9.13 -3.34
N PHE A 17 -12.51 -10.33 -3.91
CA PHE A 17 -11.47 -11.36 -3.79
C PHE A 17 -10.15 -10.96 -4.46
N LEU A 18 -10.23 -10.29 -5.62
CA LEU A 18 -9.07 -9.74 -6.31
C LEU A 18 -8.37 -8.63 -5.51
N GLU A 19 -9.12 -7.83 -4.75
CA GLU A 19 -8.52 -6.83 -3.86
C GLU A 19 -7.77 -7.48 -2.70
N ILE A 20 -8.38 -8.49 -2.05
CA ILE A 20 -7.74 -9.24 -0.97
C ILE A 20 -6.46 -9.92 -1.48
N ALA A 21 -6.51 -10.54 -2.66
CA ALA A 21 -5.34 -11.20 -3.26
C ALA A 21 -4.18 -10.22 -3.48
N LYS A 22 -4.44 -8.97 -3.90
CA LYS A 22 -3.40 -7.94 -4.08
C LYS A 22 -2.71 -7.61 -2.75
N TRP A 23 -3.47 -7.46 -1.68
CA TRP A 23 -2.92 -7.19 -0.36
C TRP A 23 -2.10 -8.36 0.19
N VAL A 24 -2.53 -9.59 -0.05
CA VAL A 24 -1.75 -10.79 0.28
C VAL A 24 -0.41 -10.81 -0.46
N VAL A 25 -0.37 -10.44 -1.74
CA VAL A 25 0.88 -10.33 -2.52
C VAL A 25 1.80 -9.26 -1.95
N VAL A 26 1.27 -8.10 -1.58
CA VAL A 26 2.06 -7.03 -0.95
C VAL A 26 2.66 -7.50 0.38
N ILE A 27 1.87 -8.15 1.23
CA ILE A 27 2.34 -8.71 2.51
C ILE A 27 3.41 -9.77 2.28
N ALA A 28 3.24 -10.64 1.29
CA ALA A 28 4.22 -11.67 0.94
C ALA A 28 5.54 -11.10 0.38
N LEU A 29 5.49 -9.94 -0.27
CA LEU A 29 6.68 -9.22 -0.74
C LEU A 29 7.40 -8.48 0.39
N LEU A 30 6.65 -7.98 1.38
CA LEU A 30 7.20 -7.29 2.55
C LEU A 30 7.61 -8.24 3.69
N TRP A 31 7.19 -9.52 3.64
CA TRP A 31 7.57 -10.54 4.63
C TRP A 31 9.08 -10.62 4.96
N PRO A 32 10.02 -10.47 4.00
CA PRO A 32 11.46 -10.49 4.28
C PRO A 32 11.92 -9.39 5.25
N LEU A 33 11.21 -8.24 5.33
CA LEU A 33 11.53 -7.18 6.29
C LEU A 33 11.44 -7.66 7.74
N ARG A 34 10.57 -8.64 8.04
CA ARG A 34 10.48 -9.23 9.38
C ARG A 34 11.72 -10.04 9.73
N GLN A 35 12.39 -10.60 8.73
CA GLN A 35 13.60 -11.42 8.87
C GLN A 35 14.88 -10.61 8.63
N ALA A 36 14.78 -9.27 8.59
CA ALA A 36 15.90 -8.37 8.40
C ALA A 36 17.08 -8.58 9.37
N HIS A 37 16.81 -9.16 10.55
CA HIS A 37 17.82 -9.46 11.56
C HIS A 37 18.57 -10.78 11.34
N GLN A 38 18.16 -11.63 10.38
CA GLN A 38 18.64 -13.02 10.28
C GLN A 38 19.49 -13.31 9.03
N GLY A 39 19.74 -12.34 8.15
CA GLY A 39 20.57 -12.55 6.98
C GLY A 39 20.50 -11.44 5.92
N PRO A 40 21.20 -11.60 4.79
CA PRO A 40 21.15 -10.64 3.69
C PRO A 40 19.72 -10.55 3.15
N ILE A 41 19.16 -9.33 3.18
CA ILE A 41 17.82 -9.07 2.67
C ILE A 41 17.86 -9.05 1.15
N ASP A 42 16.89 -9.69 0.51
CA ASP A 42 16.68 -9.55 -0.93
C ASP A 42 16.05 -8.18 -1.23
N PHE A 43 16.93 -7.18 -1.42
CA PHE A 43 16.56 -5.78 -1.62
C PHE A 43 15.61 -5.57 -2.79
N LEU A 44 15.76 -6.34 -3.88
CA LEU A 44 14.87 -6.26 -5.04
C LEU A 44 13.44 -6.64 -4.67
N ARG A 45 13.27 -7.68 -3.86
CA ARG A 45 11.95 -8.14 -3.41
C ARG A 45 11.27 -7.12 -2.49
N VAL A 46 12.03 -6.52 -1.57
CA VAL A 46 11.51 -5.48 -0.67
C VAL A 46 11.15 -4.22 -1.45
N LEU A 47 12.01 -3.77 -2.36
CA LEU A 47 11.75 -2.61 -3.21
C LEU A 47 10.49 -2.81 -4.06
N LEU A 48 10.34 -3.99 -4.68
CA LEU A 48 9.12 -4.34 -5.44
C LEU A 48 7.88 -4.35 -4.54
N GLY A 49 7.98 -4.87 -3.32
CA GLY A 49 6.90 -4.85 -2.33
C GLY A 49 6.46 -3.44 -1.97
N VAL A 50 7.43 -2.55 -1.72
CA VAL A 50 7.17 -1.13 -1.44
C VAL A 50 6.54 -0.43 -2.64
N LEU A 51 7.07 -0.65 -3.84
CA LEU A 51 6.55 -0.06 -5.07
C LEU A 51 5.09 -0.47 -5.31
N LEU A 52 4.79 -1.78 -5.18
CA LEU A 52 3.44 -2.32 -5.28
C LEU A 52 2.50 -1.76 -4.20
N PHE A 53 2.99 -1.63 -2.97
CA PHE A 53 2.23 -1.01 -1.89
C PHE A 53 1.87 0.43 -2.20
N ILE A 54 2.82 1.24 -2.69
CA ILE A 54 2.60 2.64 -3.05
C ILE A 54 1.58 2.74 -4.20
N ILE A 55 1.74 1.93 -5.26
CA ILE A 55 0.85 1.93 -6.42
C ILE A 55 -0.57 1.52 -6.01
N PHE A 56 -0.73 0.44 -5.24
CA PHE A 56 -2.05 -0.01 -4.82
C PHE A 56 -2.71 0.95 -3.84
N THR A 57 -1.97 1.47 -2.86
CA THR A 57 -2.50 2.46 -1.90
C THR A 57 -2.91 3.73 -2.63
N GLY A 58 -2.08 4.22 -3.57
CA GLY A 58 -2.40 5.38 -4.41
C GLY A 58 -3.62 5.17 -5.29
N LYS A 59 -3.79 3.98 -5.88
CA LYS A 59 -5.00 3.63 -6.64
C LYS A 59 -6.24 3.58 -5.74
N LEU A 60 -6.17 2.90 -4.60
CA LEU A 60 -7.29 2.81 -3.66
C LEU A 60 -7.69 4.18 -3.15
N PHE A 61 -6.72 5.05 -2.93
CA PHE A 61 -6.93 6.45 -2.62
C PHE A 61 -7.64 7.18 -3.76
N TYR A 62 -7.17 7.06 -5.00
CA TYR A 62 -7.83 7.66 -6.16
C TYR A 62 -9.29 7.19 -6.30
N ASP A 63 -9.55 5.89 -6.20
CA ASP A 63 -10.89 5.32 -6.30
C ASP A 63 -11.79 5.70 -5.10
N THR A 64 -11.23 5.85 -3.90
CA THR A 64 -12.02 6.21 -2.71
C THR A 64 -12.28 7.71 -2.64
N ILE A 65 -11.28 8.53 -2.95
CA ILE A 65 -11.30 9.97 -2.73
C ILE A 65 -11.66 10.70 -4.02
N ILE A 66 -10.94 10.49 -5.11
CA ILE A 66 -11.20 11.22 -6.37
C ILE A 66 -12.53 10.77 -6.98
N MET A 67 -12.85 9.47 -6.95
CA MET A 67 -14.15 9.00 -7.44
C MET A 67 -15.32 9.44 -6.54
N SER A 68 -15.10 9.60 -5.22
CA SER A 68 -16.08 10.21 -4.31
C SER A 68 -16.27 11.69 -4.62
N ILE A 69 -15.18 12.42 -4.89
CA ILE A 69 -15.18 13.82 -5.34
C ILE A 69 -15.93 13.99 -6.66
N LEU A 70 -15.62 13.19 -7.67
CA LEU A 70 -16.27 13.30 -8.98
C LEU A 70 -17.77 12.96 -8.97
N LYS A 71 -18.21 11.99 -8.15
CA LYS A 71 -19.61 11.56 -8.13
C LYS A 71 -20.54 12.47 -7.33
N ARG A 72 -20.03 13.37 -6.49
CA ARG A 72 -20.87 14.18 -5.58
C ARG A 72 -20.89 15.65 -5.98
N LYS A 73 -21.93 16.03 -6.73
CA LYS A 73 -22.21 17.41 -7.17
C LYS A 73 -22.62 18.39 -6.04
N ARG A 74 -22.58 17.97 -4.76
CA ARG A 74 -22.90 18.77 -3.57
C ARG A 74 -22.07 18.29 -2.36
N PHE A 75 -20.88 18.84 -2.17
CA PHE A 75 -20.10 18.56 -0.96
C PHE A 75 -20.67 19.33 0.25
N SER A 76 -20.88 18.60 1.34
CA SER A 76 -21.13 19.17 2.67
C SER A 76 -19.79 19.41 3.36
N LYS A 77 -19.65 20.50 4.13
CA LYS A 77 -18.41 20.87 4.85
C LYS A 77 -17.75 19.71 5.63
N LYS A 78 -18.55 18.74 6.12
CA LYS A 78 -18.03 17.56 6.84
C LYS A 78 -17.31 16.56 5.93
N GLN A 79 -17.72 16.41 4.67
CA GLN A 79 -17.05 15.52 3.72
C GLN A 79 -15.73 16.10 3.21
N ASP A 80 -15.64 17.41 3.01
CA ASP A 80 -14.37 18.05 2.68
C ASP A 80 -13.34 17.85 3.79
N LEU A 81 -13.74 17.96 5.06
CA LEU A 81 -12.83 17.75 6.18
C LEU A 81 -12.31 16.30 6.23
N ILE A 82 -13.18 15.31 6.03
CA ILE A 82 -12.78 13.88 5.98
C ILE A 82 -11.82 13.63 4.81
N THR A 83 -12.07 14.26 3.66
CA THR A 83 -11.25 14.13 2.46
C THR A 83 -9.87 14.75 2.67
N LEU A 84 -9.80 15.93 3.29
CA LEU A 84 -8.57 16.61 3.68
C LEU A 84 -7.75 15.74 4.64
N ILE A 85 -8.38 15.22 5.69
CA ILE A 85 -7.73 14.34 6.67
C ILE A 85 -7.20 13.08 5.97
N GLY A 86 -7.99 12.48 5.08
CA GLY A 86 -7.57 11.32 4.29
C GLY A 86 -6.35 11.61 3.40
N MET A 87 -6.32 12.76 2.73
CA MET A 87 -5.16 13.21 1.94
C MET A 87 -3.91 13.36 2.81
N VAL A 88 -4.02 14.10 3.92
CA VAL A 88 -2.89 14.36 4.81
C VAL A 88 -2.35 13.05 5.37
N PHE A 89 -3.23 12.16 5.85
CA PHE A 89 -2.84 10.87 6.40
C PHE A 89 -2.03 10.03 5.41
N ILE A 90 -2.45 10.01 4.13
CA ILE A 90 -1.79 9.22 3.10
C ILE A 90 -0.45 9.83 2.71
N ILE A 91 -0.37 11.15 2.56
CA ILE A 91 0.90 11.84 2.30
C ILE A 91 1.88 11.55 3.45
N SER A 92 1.42 11.66 4.70
CA SER A 92 2.24 11.33 5.87
C SER A 92 2.71 9.88 5.87
N LEU A 93 1.85 8.93 5.46
CA LEU A 93 2.21 7.52 5.39
C LEU A 93 3.27 7.26 4.31
N VAL A 94 3.12 7.86 3.12
CA VAL A 94 4.10 7.75 2.02
C VAL A 94 5.44 8.36 2.42
N VAL A 95 5.43 9.55 3.01
CA VAL A 95 6.66 10.25 3.46
C VAL A 95 7.33 9.46 4.59
N GLY A 96 6.57 8.95 5.56
CA GLY A 96 7.11 8.13 6.65
C GLY A 96 7.76 6.85 6.13
N LEU A 97 7.12 6.18 5.17
CA LEU A 97 7.65 4.96 4.57
C LEU A 97 8.92 5.23 3.76
N LEU A 98 8.98 6.36 3.03
CA LEU A 98 10.20 6.83 2.37
C LEU A 98 11.33 7.10 3.38
N MET A 99 11.05 7.78 4.50
CA MET A 99 12.06 8.05 5.53
C MET A 99 12.60 6.76 6.16
N LEU A 100 11.74 5.79 6.45
CA LEU A 100 12.19 4.48 6.95
C LEU A 100 13.09 3.77 5.94
N PHE A 101 12.74 3.84 4.66
CA PHE A 101 13.54 3.25 3.59
C PHE A 101 14.91 3.93 3.47
N VAL A 102 14.97 5.25 3.49
CA VAL A 102 16.23 6.03 3.49
C VAL A 102 17.07 5.72 4.71
N GLY A 103 16.47 5.67 5.91
CA GLY A 103 17.17 5.34 7.14
C GLY A 103 17.77 3.93 7.10
N TYR A 104 17.01 2.96 6.58
CA TYR A 104 17.51 1.61 6.38
C TYR A 104 18.68 1.55 5.40
N LEU A 105 18.58 2.24 4.26
CA LEU A 105 19.67 2.31 3.28
C LEU A 105 20.93 2.96 3.86
N MET A 106 20.78 4.02 4.65
CA MET A 106 21.90 4.68 5.33
C MET A 106 22.64 3.71 6.26
N VAL A 107 21.92 2.99 7.12
CA VAL A 107 22.53 2.01 8.04
C VAL A 107 23.29 0.93 7.27
N GLU A 108 22.71 0.40 6.20
CA GLU A 108 23.36 -0.61 5.38
C GLU A 108 24.62 -0.07 4.69
N PHE A 109 24.56 1.16 4.17
CA PHE A 109 25.70 1.81 3.53
C PHE A 109 26.84 2.06 4.51
N PHE A 110 26.54 2.51 5.73
CA PHE A 110 27.54 2.67 6.79
C PHE A 110 28.14 1.34 7.22
N ARG A 111 27.34 0.27 7.31
CA ARG A 111 27.83 -1.07 7.62
C ARG A 111 28.83 -1.55 6.57
N MET A 112 28.48 -1.43 5.28
CA MET A 112 29.37 -1.80 4.17
C MET A 112 30.64 -0.94 4.11
N ALA A 113 30.55 0.34 4.46
CA ALA A 113 31.71 1.23 4.50
C ALA A 113 32.68 0.84 5.62
N ASN A 114 32.15 0.53 6.81
CA ASN A 114 32.96 0.15 7.98
C ASN A 114 33.67 -1.21 7.77
N GLU A 115 33.04 -2.15 7.07
CA GLU A 115 33.66 -3.45 6.70
C GLU A 115 34.79 -3.34 5.67
N ARG A 116 34.91 -2.21 4.95
CA ARG A 116 36.03 -1.99 4.00
C ARG A 116 37.28 -1.41 4.65
N GLU A 117 37.15 -0.85 5.86
CA GLU A 117 38.26 -0.25 6.59
C GLU A 117 38.88 -1.19 7.64
N SER A 118 38.23 -2.33 7.93
CA SER A 118 38.74 -3.40 8.83
C SER A 118 39.41 -4.54 8.08
#